data_AF-A0ABD5R4A9-F1
#
_entry.id   AF-A0ABD5R4A9-F1
#
_cell.length_a   1.000
_cell.length_b   1.000
_cell.length_c   1.000
_cell.angle_alpha   90.00
_cell.angle_beta   90.00
_cell.angle_gamma   90.00
#
_symmetry.space_group_name_H-M   'P 1'
#
loop_
_entity.id
_entity.type
_entity.pdbx_description
1 polymer ?
#
loop_
_entity_poly.entity_id
_entity_poly.type
_entity_poly.pdbx_seq_one_letter_code
_entity_poly.pdbx_strand_id
1 'polypeptide(L)'
;MTRTDDEPPEWARERARELMAAEDDADGADPDDDRTDRDDGAERVPDVPAEVVEEAERLTRLAREAIDPAAAEGYRDRRDELVTEHEYTPRLREEDDTLVLYPEEWMESGTVRLDRIEDTDRAVEVSLSGPGDADRYREVAAYNDAVVEAVAERANDVHAETAESFAAFMSNHYVRGVDDATPEMRAEFREEFFPRNGWPTDEQRAALEESLETIDRVAAELDEPER
;
A
#
# COMPACT_ATOMS: atom_id res chain seq x y z
N MET A 1 -25.51 -42.16 -2.16
CA MET A 1 -26.73 -41.43 -2.54
C MET A 1 -26.58 -40.01 -2.03
N THR A 2 -26.49 -39.06 -2.96
CA THR A 2 -26.51 -37.62 -2.76
C THR A 2 -27.91 -37.16 -2.32
N ARG A 3 -27.99 -36.27 -1.33
CA ARG A 3 -28.84 -35.08 -1.39
C ARG A 3 -28.43 -34.10 -0.29
N THR A 4 -27.86 -32.98 -0.75
CA THR A 4 -27.69 -31.74 0.00
C THR A 4 -29.06 -31.08 0.06
N ASP A 5 -29.57 -30.83 1.26
CA ASP A 5 -30.64 -29.84 1.48
C ASP A 5 -29.98 -28.65 2.15
N ASP A 6 -29.44 -27.77 1.31
CA ASP A 6 -28.89 -26.45 1.66
C ASP A 6 -30.03 -25.44 1.51
N GLU A 7 -31.00 -25.52 2.43
CA GLU A 7 -32.01 -24.47 2.55
C GLU A 7 -31.51 -23.44 3.57
N PRO A 8 -31.24 -22.19 3.15
CA PRO A 8 -30.82 -21.16 4.08
C PRO A 8 -31.90 -20.93 5.15
N PRO A 9 -31.50 -20.74 6.41
CA PRO A 9 -32.42 -20.62 7.53
C PRO A 9 -33.40 -19.46 7.34
N GLU A 10 -34.62 -19.61 7.85
CA GLU A 10 -35.76 -18.71 7.58
C GLU A 10 -35.48 -17.23 7.85
N TRP A 11 -34.60 -16.92 8.81
CA TRP A 11 -34.18 -15.55 9.12
C TRP A 11 -33.41 -14.87 7.96
N ALA A 12 -32.69 -15.63 7.13
CA ALA A 12 -31.98 -15.11 5.97
C ALA A 12 -32.94 -14.81 4.80
N ARG A 13 -34.04 -15.58 4.68
CA ARG A 13 -35.08 -15.35 3.67
C ARG A 13 -35.93 -14.13 4.00
N GLU A 14 -36.16 -13.87 5.28
CA GLU A 14 -36.91 -12.70 5.75
C GLU A 14 -36.13 -11.40 5.51
N ARG A 15 -34.82 -11.39 5.77
CA ARG A 15 -33.93 -10.26 5.46
C ARG A 15 -33.79 -9.98 3.95
N ALA A 16 -33.75 -11.02 3.13
CA ALA A 16 -33.72 -10.85 1.67
C ALA A 16 -35.01 -10.23 1.12
N ARG A 17 -36.18 -10.54 1.72
CA ARG A 17 -37.45 -9.91 1.35
C ARG A 17 -37.54 -8.45 1.79
N GLU A 18 -36.98 -8.12 2.95
CA GLU A 18 -36.96 -6.75 3.47
C GLU A 18 -36.09 -5.82 2.61
N LEU A 19 -34.97 -6.32 2.09
CA LEU A 19 -34.10 -5.59 1.16
C LEU A 19 -34.75 -5.35 -0.21
N MET A 20 -35.39 -6.38 -0.79
CA MET A 20 -36.06 -6.27 -2.09
C MET A 20 -37.30 -5.37 -2.07
N ALA A 21 -37.97 -5.22 -0.91
CA ALA A 21 -39.11 -4.32 -0.76
C ALA A 21 -38.72 -2.85 -0.62
N ALA A 22 -37.47 -2.56 -0.25
CA ALA A 22 -36.95 -1.19 -0.17
C ALA A 22 -36.45 -0.65 -1.52
N GLU A 23 -36.20 -1.52 -2.49
CA GLU A 23 -35.72 -1.15 -3.83
C GLU A 23 -36.85 -0.75 -4.80
N ASP A 24 -38.11 -1.11 -4.51
CA ASP A 24 -39.26 -0.91 -5.44
C ASP A 24 -39.98 0.44 -5.27
N ASP A 25 -39.59 1.28 -4.29
CA ASP A 25 -40.20 2.61 -4.02
C ASP A 25 -39.40 3.79 -4.61
N ALA A 26 -38.35 3.53 -5.39
CA ALA A 26 -37.41 4.57 -5.88
C ALA A 26 -37.58 4.95 -7.36
N ASP A 27 -38.72 4.66 -7.99
CA ASP A 27 -38.99 5.05 -9.39
C ASP A 27 -40.15 6.05 -9.46
N GLY A 28 -39.81 7.34 -9.49
CA GLY A 28 -40.75 8.45 -9.56
C GLY A 28 -40.07 9.71 -10.08
N ALA A 29 -39.86 9.76 -11.40
CA ALA A 29 -39.34 10.92 -12.11
C ALA A 29 -40.37 12.06 -12.23
N ASP A 30 -39.93 13.31 -12.09
CA ASP A 30 -40.49 14.47 -12.79
C ASP A 30 -39.34 15.38 -13.26
N PRO A 31 -39.32 15.89 -14.51
CA PRO A 31 -38.20 16.61 -15.10
C PRO A 31 -38.51 18.11 -15.20
N ASP A 32 -37.93 18.90 -14.30
CA ASP A 32 -37.81 20.34 -14.49
C ASP A 32 -36.68 20.85 -13.59
N ASP A 33 -35.49 21.04 -14.15
CA ASP A 33 -34.58 22.07 -13.64
C ASP A 33 -33.85 22.71 -14.82
N ASP A 34 -34.46 23.83 -15.23
CA ASP A 34 -33.83 25.06 -15.68
C ASP A 34 -32.29 25.03 -15.56
N ARG A 35 -31.61 24.84 -16.70
CA ARG A 35 -30.16 25.05 -16.83
C ARG A 35 -29.86 26.53 -16.68
N THR A 36 -29.92 26.96 -15.43
CA THR A 36 -29.26 28.14 -14.93
C THR A 36 -27.81 27.77 -14.73
N ASP A 37 -26.93 28.51 -15.41
CA ASP A 37 -25.51 28.62 -15.10
C ASP A 37 -25.32 28.83 -13.58
N ARG A 38 -25.17 27.73 -12.85
CA ARG A 38 -24.72 27.74 -11.46
C ARG A 38 -23.26 27.35 -11.48
N ASP A 39 -22.45 28.35 -11.25
CA ASP A 39 -21.16 28.29 -10.57
C ASP A 39 -21.08 27.11 -9.57
N ASP A 40 -20.62 25.95 -10.03
CA ASP A 40 -20.39 24.76 -9.19
C ASP A 40 -19.05 24.92 -8.45
N GLY A 41 -19.05 25.83 -7.48
CA GLY A 41 -17.98 26.02 -6.51
C GLY A 41 -18.13 25.15 -5.26
N ALA A 42 -18.40 23.83 -5.40
CA ALA A 42 -18.43 22.91 -4.25
C ALA A 42 -18.25 21.42 -4.62
N GLU A 43 -16.99 20.95 -4.68
CA GLU A 43 -16.44 19.69 -4.10
C GLU A 43 -14.95 19.60 -4.52
N ARG A 44 -14.08 20.40 -3.89
CA ARG A 44 -12.68 20.54 -4.35
C ARG A 44 -11.71 19.84 -3.42
N VAL A 45 -11.58 18.52 -3.59
CA VAL A 45 -10.49 17.69 -3.03
C VAL A 45 -10.36 16.42 -3.88
N PRO A 46 -9.18 16.09 -4.44
CA PRO A 46 -8.07 16.95 -4.90
C PRO A 46 -8.38 17.68 -6.22
N ASP A 47 -7.64 18.75 -6.55
CA ASP A 47 -7.75 19.50 -7.83
C ASP A 47 -7.14 18.76 -9.04
N VAL A 48 -6.49 17.62 -8.79
CA VAL A 48 -5.83 16.78 -9.79
C VAL A 48 -6.68 15.54 -10.12
N PRO A 49 -6.85 15.18 -11.41
CA PRO A 49 -7.56 13.96 -11.79
C PRO A 49 -6.93 12.69 -11.21
N ALA A 50 -7.75 11.71 -10.81
CA ALA A 50 -7.27 10.44 -10.25
C ALA A 50 -6.30 9.69 -11.18
N GLU A 51 -6.57 9.70 -12.50
CA GLU A 51 -5.69 9.10 -13.52
C GLU A 51 -4.29 9.72 -13.55
N VAL A 52 -4.15 11.00 -13.23
CA VAL A 52 -2.87 11.70 -13.15
C VAL A 52 -2.11 11.26 -11.89
N VAL A 53 -2.83 11.08 -10.78
CA VAL A 53 -2.27 10.56 -9.53
C VAL A 53 -1.74 9.13 -9.73
N GLU A 54 -2.53 8.26 -10.35
CA GLU A 54 -2.16 6.87 -10.65
C GLU A 54 -0.93 6.78 -11.57
N GLU A 55 -0.87 7.62 -12.61
CA GLU A 55 0.31 7.71 -13.50
C GLU A 55 1.54 8.22 -12.74
N ALA A 56 1.40 9.23 -11.89
CA ALA A 56 2.49 9.78 -11.09
C ALA A 56 3.04 8.77 -10.09
N GLU A 57 2.17 8.00 -9.44
CA GLU A 57 2.51 6.87 -8.58
C GLU A 57 3.30 5.81 -9.37
N ARG A 58 2.78 5.38 -10.53
CA ARG A 58 3.44 4.36 -11.36
C ARG A 58 4.82 4.81 -11.84
N LEU A 59 4.95 6.04 -12.33
CA LEU A 59 6.23 6.62 -12.75
C LEU A 59 7.21 6.70 -11.58
N THR A 60 6.72 7.01 -10.38
CA THR A 60 7.53 7.04 -9.17
C THR A 60 8.06 5.65 -8.82
N ARG A 61 7.22 4.60 -8.91
CA ARG A 61 7.69 3.22 -8.71
C ARG A 61 8.74 2.81 -9.74
N LEU A 62 8.49 3.06 -11.02
CA LEU A 62 9.44 2.78 -12.09
C LEU A 62 10.78 3.50 -11.89
N ALA A 63 10.78 4.74 -11.39
CA ALA A 63 11.99 5.48 -11.08
C ALA A 63 12.82 4.87 -9.93
N ARG A 64 12.17 4.16 -9.00
CA ARG A 64 12.83 3.48 -7.88
C ARG A 64 13.38 2.12 -8.28
N GLU A 65 12.67 1.39 -9.13
CA GLU A 65 13.03 0.06 -9.61
C GLU A 65 14.06 0.09 -10.75
N ALA A 66 14.22 1.25 -11.41
CA ALA A 66 15.14 1.41 -12.53
C ALA A 66 16.61 1.22 -12.11
N ILE A 67 17.25 0.19 -12.70
CA ILE A 67 18.68 -0.09 -12.54
C ILE A 67 19.54 0.99 -13.25
N ASP A 68 19.06 1.51 -14.39
CA ASP A 68 19.75 2.56 -15.14
C ASP A 68 19.39 3.94 -14.60
N PRO A 69 20.37 4.73 -14.11
CA PRO A 69 20.11 6.08 -13.60
C PRO A 69 19.43 7.01 -14.61
N ALA A 70 19.73 6.86 -15.91
CA ALA A 70 19.11 7.69 -16.94
C ALA A 70 17.62 7.35 -17.15
N ALA A 71 17.26 6.07 -17.03
CA ALA A 71 15.85 5.66 -17.03
C ALA A 71 15.13 6.19 -15.78
N ALA A 72 15.77 6.10 -14.60
CA ALA A 72 15.23 6.63 -13.36
C ALA A 72 14.96 8.15 -13.44
N GLU A 73 15.89 8.92 -14.01
CA GLU A 73 15.72 10.36 -14.26
C GLU A 73 14.56 10.61 -15.24
N GLY A 74 14.50 9.90 -16.37
CA GLY A 74 13.42 10.08 -17.34
C GLY A 74 12.01 9.80 -16.78
N TYR A 75 11.87 8.84 -15.87
CA TYR A 75 10.60 8.61 -15.17
C TYR A 75 10.24 9.75 -14.21
N ARG A 76 11.21 10.33 -13.51
CA ARG A 76 11.00 11.51 -12.63
C ARG A 76 10.61 12.73 -13.46
N ASP A 77 11.33 13.01 -14.54
CA ASP A 77 11.04 14.14 -15.43
C ASP A 77 9.63 14.05 -15.98
N ARG A 78 9.22 12.86 -16.45
CA ARG A 78 7.87 12.65 -16.96
C ARG A 78 6.79 12.82 -15.90
N ARG A 79 7.03 12.37 -14.67
CA ARG A 79 6.11 12.59 -13.55
C ARG A 79 5.99 14.07 -13.24
N ASP A 80 7.13 14.77 -13.17
CA ASP A 80 7.20 16.18 -12.81
C ASP A 80 6.49 17.02 -13.89
N GLU A 81 6.73 16.75 -15.18
CA GLU A 81 5.99 17.37 -16.30
C GLU A 81 4.49 17.15 -16.18
N LEU A 82 4.07 15.91 -15.91
CA LEU A 82 2.66 15.54 -15.80
C LEU A 82 1.94 16.30 -14.67
N VAL A 83 2.50 16.30 -13.46
CA VAL A 83 1.82 16.92 -12.31
C VAL A 83 1.92 18.45 -12.33
N THR A 84 2.93 19.00 -13.00
CA THR A 84 3.07 20.46 -13.21
C THR A 84 1.94 21.00 -14.09
N GLU A 85 1.44 20.23 -15.07
CA GLU A 85 0.27 20.63 -15.89
C GLU A 85 -0.98 20.89 -15.04
N HIS A 86 -1.03 20.30 -13.84
CA HIS A 86 -2.11 20.44 -12.88
C HIS A 86 -1.76 21.34 -11.68
N GLU A 87 -0.66 22.11 -11.75
CA GLU A 87 -0.19 23.00 -10.67
C GLU A 87 0.16 22.23 -9.38
N TYR A 88 0.77 21.04 -9.51
CA TYR A 88 1.27 20.24 -8.39
C TYR A 88 2.79 20.04 -8.46
N THR A 89 3.42 19.87 -7.30
CA THR A 89 4.83 19.53 -7.12
C THR A 89 4.96 18.21 -6.35
N PRO A 90 5.66 17.20 -6.90
CA PRO A 90 5.82 15.91 -6.23
C PRO A 90 6.95 15.94 -5.20
N ARG A 91 6.76 15.23 -4.09
CA ARG A 91 7.79 14.98 -3.07
C ARG A 91 7.70 13.54 -2.57
N LEU A 92 8.85 12.95 -2.30
CA LEU A 92 8.93 11.67 -1.60
C LEU A 92 9.14 11.89 -0.10
N ARG A 93 8.30 11.25 0.72
CA ARG A 93 8.52 11.06 2.14
C ARG A 93 9.12 9.66 2.33
N GLU A 94 10.39 9.61 2.70
CA GLU A 94 11.13 8.35 2.79
C GLU A 94 10.74 7.52 4.02
N GLU A 95 10.26 8.16 5.09
CA GLU A 95 9.88 7.53 6.36
C GLU A 95 8.83 6.43 6.19
N ASP A 96 7.79 6.68 5.37
CA ASP A 96 6.68 5.75 5.14
C ASP A 96 6.44 5.44 3.66
N ASP A 97 7.43 5.75 2.81
CA ASP A 97 7.38 5.51 1.37
C ASP A 97 6.15 6.10 0.68
N THR A 98 5.88 7.39 0.93
CA THR A 98 4.72 8.09 0.38
C THR A 98 5.14 9.09 -0.69
N LEU A 99 4.46 9.05 -1.83
CA LEU A 99 4.45 10.15 -2.80
C LEU A 99 3.42 11.19 -2.35
N VAL A 100 3.89 12.42 -2.13
CA VAL A 100 3.04 13.55 -1.79
C VAL A 100 3.03 14.53 -2.97
N LEU A 101 1.84 14.84 -3.48
CA LEU A 101 1.64 15.89 -4.48
C LEU A 101 1.12 17.12 -3.77
N TYR A 102 1.97 18.14 -3.64
CA TYR A 102 1.59 19.43 -3.07
C TYR A 102 1.11 20.39 -4.15
N PRO A 103 0.03 21.17 -3.92
CA PRO A 103 -0.26 22.33 -4.75
C PRO A 103 0.97 23.23 -4.86
N GLU A 104 1.31 23.67 -6.08
CA GLU A 104 2.51 24.45 -6.39
C GLU A 104 2.54 25.76 -5.59
N GLU A 105 1.37 26.36 -5.35
CA GLU A 105 1.24 27.60 -4.57
C GLU A 105 1.73 27.45 -3.12
N TRP A 106 1.70 26.25 -2.55
CA TRP A 106 2.24 25.97 -1.21
C TRP A 106 3.77 25.87 -1.21
N MET A 107 4.37 25.66 -2.38
CA MET A 107 5.80 25.46 -2.50
C MET A 107 6.53 26.78 -2.73
N GLU A 108 7.66 26.94 -2.06
CA GLU A 108 8.61 28.02 -2.35
C GLU A 108 10.03 27.51 -2.14
N SER A 109 10.86 27.62 -3.18
CA SER A 109 12.26 27.16 -3.13
C SER A 109 12.37 25.69 -2.65
N GLY A 110 11.48 24.81 -3.14
CA GLY A 110 11.46 23.39 -2.79
C GLY A 110 10.96 23.07 -1.37
N THR A 111 10.45 24.06 -0.63
CA THR A 111 9.94 23.87 0.74
C THR A 111 8.47 24.25 0.84
N VAL A 112 7.70 23.46 1.57
CA VAL A 112 6.28 23.75 1.87
C VAL A 112 6.19 24.96 2.79
N ARG A 113 5.35 25.94 2.43
CA ARG A 113 5.06 27.13 3.21
C ARG A 113 3.74 26.95 3.96
N LEU A 114 3.84 26.57 5.24
CA LEU A 114 2.67 26.30 6.09
C LEU A 114 1.65 27.45 6.13
N ASP A 115 2.12 28.71 6.05
CA ASP A 115 1.27 29.90 6.06
C ASP A 115 0.40 30.04 4.79
N ARG A 116 0.67 29.25 3.74
CA ARG A 116 -0.08 29.22 2.46
C ARG A 116 -1.08 28.06 2.38
N ILE A 117 -1.09 27.18 3.39
CA ILE A 117 -2.00 26.04 3.44
C ILE A 117 -3.32 26.52 4.04
N GLU A 118 -4.31 26.71 3.18
CA GLU A 118 -5.68 27.02 3.60
C GLU A 118 -6.50 25.75 3.85
N ASP A 119 -6.22 24.70 3.10
CA ASP A 119 -6.91 23.41 3.16
C ASP A 119 -5.95 22.26 2.86
N THR A 120 -5.62 21.45 3.87
CA THR A 120 -4.70 20.31 3.74
C THR A 120 -5.21 19.23 2.81
N ASP A 121 -6.52 19.11 2.63
CA ASP A 121 -7.13 18.04 1.86
C ASP A 121 -6.81 18.17 0.35
N ARG A 122 -6.32 19.34 -0.10
CA ARG A 122 -5.88 19.55 -1.48
C ARG A 122 -4.59 18.84 -1.86
N ALA A 123 -3.78 18.41 -0.88
CA ALA A 123 -2.61 17.58 -1.16
C ALA A 123 -3.01 16.11 -1.36
N VAL A 124 -2.31 15.41 -2.24
CA VAL A 124 -2.53 13.98 -2.47
C VAL A 124 -1.40 13.18 -1.86
N GLU A 125 -1.71 12.25 -0.97
CA GLU A 125 -0.76 11.28 -0.41
C GLU A 125 -1.05 9.89 -0.98
N VAL A 126 -0.06 9.30 -1.64
CA VAL A 126 -0.13 7.96 -2.22
C VAL A 126 0.97 7.10 -1.63
N SER A 127 0.60 6.05 -0.90
CA SER A 127 1.59 5.09 -0.41
C SER A 127 2.15 4.28 -1.59
N LEU A 128 3.47 4.27 -1.72
CA LEU A 128 4.17 3.50 -2.74
C LEU A 128 4.41 2.04 -2.29
N SER A 129 4.12 1.76 -1.02
CA SER A 129 4.12 0.45 -0.36
C SER A 129 2.69 -0.03 -0.11
N GLY A 130 2.48 -1.35 -0.05
CA GLY A 130 1.19 -1.97 0.25
C GLY A 130 0.49 -2.66 -0.93
N PRO A 131 -0.68 -3.30 -0.71
CA PRO A 131 -1.27 -4.34 -1.55
C PRO A 131 -1.85 -3.89 -2.91
N GLY A 132 -1.59 -2.66 -3.35
CA GLY A 132 -2.20 -2.06 -4.55
C GLY A 132 -1.77 -2.66 -5.89
N ASP A 133 -0.68 -3.43 -5.92
CA ASP A 133 -0.15 -4.06 -7.13
C ASP A 133 -0.07 -5.59 -6.95
N ALA A 134 -0.96 -6.31 -7.64
CA ALA A 134 -1.09 -7.77 -7.51
C ALA A 134 0.04 -8.57 -8.18
N ASP A 135 0.70 -8.00 -9.20
CA ASP A 135 1.86 -8.65 -9.83
C ASP A 135 3.09 -8.47 -8.93
N ARG A 136 3.30 -7.25 -8.41
CA ARG A 136 4.34 -6.96 -7.43
C ARG A 136 4.16 -7.77 -6.14
N TYR A 137 2.93 -7.91 -5.66
CA TYR A 137 2.63 -8.77 -4.51
C TYR A 137 3.11 -10.20 -4.73
N ARG A 138 2.84 -10.79 -5.91
CA ARG A 138 3.25 -12.16 -6.21
C ARG A 138 4.76 -12.32 -6.26
N GLU A 139 5.48 -11.37 -6.84
CA GLU A 139 6.94 -11.39 -6.90
C GLU A 139 7.55 -11.28 -5.50
N VAL A 140 7.09 -10.30 -4.71
CA VAL A 140 7.55 -10.10 -3.33
C VAL A 140 7.24 -11.30 -2.45
N ALA A 141 6.03 -11.85 -2.52
CA ALA A 141 5.64 -13.02 -1.74
C ALA A 141 6.52 -14.23 -2.09
N ALA A 142 6.78 -14.46 -3.38
CA ALA A 142 7.65 -15.55 -3.81
C ALA A 142 9.09 -15.40 -3.32
N TYR A 143 9.64 -14.17 -3.34
CA TYR A 143 10.96 -13.89 -2.77
C TYR A 143 10.99 -14.12 -1.25
N ASN A 144 10.00 -13.59 -0.53
CA ASN A 144 9.91 -13.75 0.92
C ASN A 144 9.74 -15.22 1.33
N ASP A 145 8.94 -15.99 0.58
CA ASP A 145 8.80 -17.44 0.78
C ASP A 145 10.14 -18.16 0.58
N ALA A 146 10.93 -17.78 -0.43
CA ALA A 146 12.25 -18.37 -0.65
C ALA A 146 13.24 -18.06 0.49
N VAL A 147 13.19 -16.85 1.07
CA VAL A 147 13.97 -16.51 2.26
C VAL A 147 13.54 -17.37 3.46
N VAL A 148 12.23 -17.53 3.67
CA VAL A 148 11.68 -18.38 4.74
C VAL A 148 12.15 -19.83 4.60
N GLU A 149 12.06 -20.40 3.40
CA GLU A 149 12.56 -21.75 3.10
C GLU A 149 14.05 -21.87 3.43
N ALA A 150 14.87 -20.91 3.00
CA ALA A 150 16.30 -20.91 3.28
C ALA A 150 16.61 -20.74 4.79
N VAL A 151 15.82 -19.97 5.54
CA VAL A 151 15.95 -19.89 7.00
C VAL A 151 15.59 -21.24 7.64
N ALA A 152 14.52 -21.89 7.21
CA ALA A 152 14.10 -23.20 7.72
C ALA A 152 15.16 -24.29 7.46
N GLU A 153 15.90 -24.21 6.35
CA GLU A 153 17.00 -25.13 6.05
C GLU A 153 18.26 -24.88 6.89
N ARG A 154 18.53 -23.62 7.26
CA ARG A 154 19.82 -23.17 7.82
C ARG A 154 19.77 -22.88 9.31
N ALA A 155 18.59 -22.65 9.86
CA ALA A 155 18.37 -22.24 11.24
C ALA A 155 17.49 -23.25 12.00
N ASN A 156 17.19 -22.95 13.26
CA ASN A 156 16.25 -23.73 14.06
C ASN A 156 14.80 -23.30 13.81
N ASP A 157 13.85 -24.10 14.32
CA ASP A 157 12.42 -23.86 14.15
C ASP A 157 11.96 -22.49 14.69
N VAL A 158 12.61 -21.97 15.75
CA VAL A 158 12.29 -20.64 16.33
C VAL A 158 12.52 -19.53 15.31
N HIS A 159 13.65 -19.57 14.61
CA HIS A 159 13.96 -18.59 13.57
C HIS A 159 13.09 -18.79 12.33
N ALA A 160 12.81 -20.05 11.94
CA ALA A 160 11.97 -20.36 10.79
C ALA A 160 10.53 -19.85 10.97
N GLU A 161 9.89 -20.17 12.10
CA GLU A 161 8.52 -19.71 12.39
C GLU A 161 8.45 -18.17 12.58
N THR A 162 9.52 -17.56 13.11
CA THR A 162 9.62 -16.10 13.18
C THR A 162 9.74 -15.49 11.79
N ALA A 163 10.52 -16.11 10.89
CA ALA A 163 10.65 -15.70 9.50
C ALA A 163 9.32 -15.79 8.75
N GLU A 164 8.54 -16.86 8.94
CA GLU A 164 7.19 -16.97 8.37
C GLU A 164 6.29 -15.80 8.79
N SER A 165 6.28 -15.48 10.08
CA SER A 165 5.49 -14.34 10.60
C SER A 165 5.97 -13.00 10.03
N PHE A 166 7.29 -12.83 9.89
CA PHE A 166 7.88 -11.60 9.35
C PHE A 166 7.63 -11.44 7.85
N ALA A 167 7.77 -12.52 7.07
CA ALA A 167 7.43 -12.57 5.66
C ALA A 167 5.95 -12.27 5.42
N ALA A 168 5.05 -12.81 6.25
CA ALA A 168 3.63 -12.50 6.19
C ALA A 168 3.33 -11.02 6.47
N PHE A 169 4.04 -10.40 7.42
CA PHE A 169 3.94 -8.98 7.69
C PHE A 169 4.42 -8.15 6.49
N MET A 170 5.64 -8.38 6.03
CA MET A 170 6.27 -7.61 4.95
C MET A 170 5.52 -7.74 3.63
N SER A 171 5.04 -8.95 3.29
CA SER A 171 4.27 -9.18 2.06
C SER A 171 2.90 -8.53 2.11
N ASN A 172 2.18 -8.65 3.23
CA ASN A 172 0.78 -8.20 3.30
C ASN A 172 0.64 -6.71 3.64
N HIS A 173 1.51 -6.15 4.48
CA HIS A 173 1.40 -4.75 4.93
C HIS A 173 2.18 -3.79 4.03
N TYR A 174 3.35 -4.19 3.52
CA TYR A 174 4.21 -3.28 2.75
C TYR A 174 4.45 -3.71 1.30
N VAL A 175 4.19 -4.96 0.95
CA VAL A 175 4.58 -5.51 -0.37
C VAL A 175 6.06 -5.23 -0.63
N ARG A 176 6.89 -5.64 0.32
CA ARG A 176 8.35 -5.49 0.30
C ARG A 176 9.08 -6.77 0.66
N GLY A 177 10.32 -6.88 0.17
CA GLY A 177 11.27 -7.91 0.62
C GLY A 177 11.55 -7.79 2.11
N VAL A 178 11.80 -8.92 2.77
CA VAL A 178 12.14 -8.96 4.20
C VAL A 178 13.44 -8.21 4.54
N ASP A 179 14.39 -8.15 3.61
CA ASP A 179 15.66 -7.42 3.70
C ASP A 179 15.53 -5.91 3.47
N ASP A 180 14.43 -5.46 2.87
CA ASP A 180 14.09 -4.04 2.66
C ASP A 180 13.37 -3.41 3.86
N ALA A 181 13.22 -4.13 4.97
CA ALA A 181 12.51 -3.67 6.16
C ALA A 181 13.24 -2.53 6.88
N THR A 182 12.59 -1.35 6.98
CA THR A 182 13.13 -0.19 7.70
C THR A 182 13.12 -0.42 9.23
N PRO A 183 13.88 0.37 10.00
CA PRO A 183 13.84 0.29 11.47
C PRO A 183 12.44 0.50 12.06
N GLU A 184 11.62 1.36 11.45
CA GLU A 184 10.24 1.63 11.88
C GLU A 184 9.33 0.43 11.59
N MET A 185 9.45 -0.18 10.40
CA MET A 185 8.73 -1.41 10.06
C MET A 185 9.09 -2.56 11.02
N ARG A 186 10.37 -2.67 11.40
CA ARG A 186 10.82 -3.67 12.39
C ARG A 186 10.27 -3.40 13.79
N ALA A 187 10.17 -2.14 14.19
CA ALA A 187 9.54 -1.76 15.45
C ALA A 187 8.05 -2.10 15.45
N GLU A 188 7.33 -1.77 14.37
CA GLU A 188 5.92 -2.13 14.19
C GLU A 188 5.73 -3.65 14.22
N PHE A 189 6.60 -4.41 13.52
CA PHE A 189 6.55 -5.86 13.58
C PHE A 189 6.65 -6.37 15.01
N ARG A 190 7.67 -5.91 15.76
CA ARG A 190 7.95 -6.35 17.13
C ARG A 190 6.86 -5.99 18.12
N GLU A 191 6.39 -4.75 18.08
CA GLU A 191 5.53 -4.17 19.11
C GLU A 191 4.05 -4.40 18.81
N GLU A 192 3.68 -4.54 17.53
CA GLU A 192 2.30 -4.59 17.09
C GLU A 192 1.94 -5.88 16.38
N PHE A 193 2.60 -6.20 15.27
CA PHE A 193 2.16 -7.29 14.42
C PHE A 193 2.43 -8.66 15.03
N PHE A 194 3.67 -8.94 15.43
CA PHE A 194 4.12 -10.22 15.95
C PHE A 194 3.32 -10.67 17.19
N PRO A 195 3.11 -9.82 18.22
CA PRO A 195 2.32 -10.23 19.39
C PRO A 195 0.82 -10.43 19.10
N ARG A 196 0.25 -9.74 18.10
CA ARG A 196 -1.18 -9.83 17.77
C ARG A 196 -1.51 -10.94 16.77
N ASN A 197 -0.62 -11.22 15.83
CA ASN A 197 -0.88 -12.09 14.68
C ASN A 197 -0.02 -13.35 14.69
N GLY A 198 1.24 -13.27 15.11
CA GLY A 198 2.17 -14.41 15.13
C GLY A 198 2.02 -15.32 16.35
N TRP A 199 1.36 -14.83 17.41
CA TRP A 199 1.17 -15.54 18.69
C TRP A 199 2.46 -16.22 19.21
N PRO A 200 3.58 -15.48 19.34
CA PRO A 200 4.88 -16.08 19.56
C PRO A 200 4.98 -16.81 20.89
N THR A 201 5.82 -17.83 20.92
CA THR A 201 6.30 -18.45 22.15
C THR A 201 7.23 -17.50 22.93
N ASP A 202 7.50 -17.82 24.21
CA ASP A 202 8.50 -17.07 24.99
C ASP A 202 9.90 -17.16 24.37
N GLU A 203 10.22 -18.29 23.73
CA GLU A 203 11.49 -18.51 23.04
C GLU A 203 11.61 -17.62 21.80
N GLN A 204 10.57 -17.56 20.97
CA GLN A 204 10.50 -16.64 19.83
C GLN A 204 10.59 -15.18 20.26
N ARG A 205 9.94 -14.78 21.36
CA ARG A 205 10.07 -13.41 21.89
C ARG A 205 11.50 -13.10 22.33
N ALA A 206 12.16 -14.04 23.00
CA ALA A 206 13.52 -13.87 23.48
C ALA A 206 14.55 -13.83 22.34
N ALA A 207 14.33 -14.61 21.28
CA ALA A 207 15.19 -14.72 20.12
C ALA A 207 14.81 -13.77 18.96
N LEU A 208 13.88 -12.83 19.17
CA LEU A 208 13.31 -12.03 18.08
C LEU A 208 14.37 -11.21 17.33
N GLU A 209 15.23 -10.48 18.05
CA GLU A 209 16.30 -9.68 17.42
C GLU A 209 17.28 -10.59 16.64
N GLU A 210 17.70 -11.70 17.25
CA GLU A 210 18.57 -12.69 16.59
C GLU A 210 17.91 -13.34 15.37
N SER A 211 16.59 -13.53 15.40
CA SER A 211 15.83 -14.06 14.26
C SER A 211 15.80 -13.07 13.10
N LEU A 212 15.59 -11.77 13.37
CA LEU A 212 15.63 -10.73 12.35
C LEU A 212 17.03 -10.62 11.73
N GLU A 213 18.09 -10.68 12.54
CA GLU A 213 19.48 -10.72 12.05
C GLU A 213 19.77 -11.98 11.20
N THR A 214 19.19 -13.12 11.59
CA THR A 214 19.30 -14.37 10.84
C THR A 214 18.61 -14.28 9.48
N ILE A 215 17.43 -13.68 9.42
CA ILE A 215 16.69 -13.44 8.17
C ILE A 215 17.50 -12.54 7.24
N ASP A 216 18.01 -11.40 7.74
CA ASP A 216 18.84 -10.48 6.94
C ASP A 216 20.07 -11.17 6.34
N ARG A 217 20.76 -11.98 7.15
CA ARG A 217 21.92 -12.74 6.69
C ARG A 217 21.55 -13.74 5.59
N VAL A 218 20.45 -14.48 5.77
CA VAL A 218 20.02 -15.50 4.80
C VAL A 218 19.55 -14.85 3.50
N ALA A 219 18.81 -13.74 3.58
CA ALA A 219 18.39 -12.96 2.41
C ALA A 219 19.60 -12.45 1.61
N ALA A 220 20.58 -11.86 2.28
CA ALA A 220 21.82 -11.40 1.65
C ALA A 220 22.59 -12.53 0.93
N GLU A 221 22.57 -13.76 1.47
CA GLU A 221 23.19 -14.93 0.85
C GLU A 221 22.42 -15.45 -0.39
N LEU A 222 21.11 -15.17 -0.51
CA LEU A 222 20.30 -15.53 -1.67
C LEU A 222 20.47 -14.54 -2.82
N ASP A 223 20.72 -13.27 -2.51
CA ASP A 223 20.98 -12.23 -3.51
C ASP A 223 22.41 -12.26 -4.08
N GLU A 224 23.35 -12.99 -3.43
CA GLU A 224 24.67 -13.19 -4.00
C GLU A 224 24.57 -14.06 -5.28
N PRO A 225 25.02 -13.57 -6.46
CA PRO A 225 25.01 -14.38 -7.67
C PRO A 225 25.88 -15.62 -7.46
N GLU A 226 25.36 -16.79 -7.83
CA GLU A 226 26.10 -18.06 -7.75
C GLU A 226 27.52 -17.89 -8.34
N ARG A 227 28.55 -18.04 -7.50
CA ARG A 227 29.96 -17.80 -7.85
C ARG A 227 30.58 -18.90 -8.70
#